data_AF-A0AAD7BUZ4-F1
#
_entry.id   AF-A0AAD7BUZ4-F1
#
_cell.length_a   1.000
_cell.length_b   1.000
_cell.length_c   1.000
_cell.angle_alpha   90.00
_cell.angle_beta   90.00
_cell.angle_gamma   90.00
#
_symmetry.space_group_name_H-M   'P 1'
#
loop_
_entity.id
_entity.type
_entity.pdbx_description
1 polymer ?
#
loop_
_entity_poly.entity_id
_entity_poly.type
_entity_poly.pdbx_seq_one_letter_code
_entity_poly.pdbx_strand_id
1 'polypeptide(L)'
;MSQMFANSVQSTVQWSVTKNTVSSLIYPRVINTTTASNTVVVFTLPFTIPSDEEKGGPMNTPTNRNAAVPKAITFIAGKTITYVAPALSALVLIVNAH
;
A
#
# COMPACT_ATOMS: atom_id res chain seq x y z
N MET A 1 -8.14 21.04 2.67
CA MET A 1 -8.64 20.27 3.83
C MET A 1 -8.43 18.78 3.54
N SER A 2 -8.28 17.94 4.55
CA SER A 2 -8.02 16.50 4.36
C SER A 2 -8.86 15.64 5.30
N GLN A 3 -9.42 14.55 4.78
CA GLN A 3 -10.20 13.57 5.55
C GLN A 3 -9.39 12.28 5.72
N MET A 4 -9.50 11.62 6.88
CA MET A 4 -8.78 10.38 7.21
C MET A 4 -9.74 9.28 7.69
N PHE A 5 -9.46 8.05 7.25
CA PHE A 5 -10.12 6.81 7.69
C PHE A 5 -9.02 5.79 8.04
N ALA A 6 -9.21 4.93 9.04
CA ALA A 6 -8.25 3.89 9.45
C ALA A 6 -8.96 2.75 10.20
N ASN A 7 -8.30 1.58 10.34
CA ASN A 7 -8.78 0.55 11.26
C ASN A 7 -8.44 0.91 12.73
N SER A 8 -9.41 0.70 13.63
CA SER A 8 -9.27 0.97 15.07
C SER A 8 -8.80 -0.23 15.90
N VAL A 9 -8.72 -1.43 15.29
CA VAL A 9 -8.36 -2.67 15.97
C VAL A 9 -6.89 -3.00 15.72
N GLN A 10 -6.16 -3.33 16.79
CA GLN A 10 -4.78 -3.78 16.70
C GLN A 10 -4.70 -5.10 15.91
N SER A 11 -4.03 -5.03 14.77
CA SER A 11 -3.93 -6.09 13.77
C SER A 11 -2.53 -6.05 13.17
N THR A 12 -2.01 -7.21 12.77
CA THR A 12 -0.74 -7.32 12.03
C THR A 12 -0.82 -6.77 10.61
N VAL A 13 -2.04 -6.48 10.12
CA VAL A 13 -2.26 -5.63 8.96
C VAL A 13 -3.03 -4.39 9.37
N GLN A 14 -2.43 -3.23 9.11
CA GLN A 14 -3.00 -1.92 9.39
C GLN A 14 -3.19 -1.16 8.09
N TRP A 15 -4.23 -0.32 8.03
CA TRP A 15 -4.50 0.52 6.87
C TRP A 15 -5.02 1.89 7.27
N SER A 16 -4.74 2.86 6.41
CA SER A 16 -5.37 4.17 6.46
C SER A 16 -5.64 4.70 5.05
N VAL A 17 -6.64 5.55 4.92
CA VAL A 17 -6.97 6.24 3.68
C VAL A 17 -7.04 7.72 3.98
N THR A 18 -6.34 8.54 3.20
CA THR A 18 -6.45 10.00 3.28
C THR A 18 -6.94 10.56 1.96
N LYS A 19 -7.89 11.49 1.97
CA LYS A 19 -8.35 12.21 0.76
C LYS A 19 -7.92 13.67 0.83
N ASN A 20 -7.27 14.15 -0.23
CA ASN A 20 -7.14 15.59 -0.50
C ASN A 20 -8.44 16.06 -1.17
N THR A 21 -9.18 16.95 -0.51
CA THR A 21 -10.49 17.42 -1.01
C THR A 21 -10.38 18.48 -2.10
N VAL A 22 -9.18 18.98 -2.41
CA VAL A 22 -8.92 20.02 -3.41
C VAL A 22 -8.45 19.41 -4.73
N SER A 23 -7.56 18.43 -4.67
CA SER A 23 -7.00 17.76 -5.87
C SER A 23 -7.68 16.43 -6.20
N SER A 24 -8.71 16.04 -5.44
CA SER A 24 -9.38 14.73 -5.50
C SER A 24 -8.48 13.48 -5.41
N LEU A 25 -7.21 13.66 -5.00
CA LEU A 25 -6.29 12.55 -4.78
C LEU A 25 -6.62 11.80 -3.50
N ILE A 26 -6.67 10.47 -3.59
CA ILE A 26 -6.86 9.54 -2.49
C ILE A 26 -5.55 8.77 -2.29
N TYR A 27 -5.16 8.62 -1.03
CA TYR A 27 -3.94 7.97 -0.59
C TYR A 27 -4.27 6.77 0.32
N PRO A 28 -4.65 5.61 -0.24
CA PRO A 28 -4.68 4.35 0.50
C PRO A 28 -3.26 3.94 0.93
N ARG A 29 -3.13 3.50 2.17
CA ARG A 29 -1.88 3.07 2.78
C ARG A 29 -2.12 1.77 3.53
N VAL A 30 -1.25 0.79 3.33
CA VAL A 30 -1.33 -0.54 3.95
C VAL A 30 0.04 -0.92 4.48
N ILE A 31 0.10 -1.47 5.70
CA ILE A 31 1.30 -2.07 6.27
C ILE A 31 0.93 -3.49 6.71
N ASN A 32 1.74 -4.48 6.30
CA ASN A 32 1.65 -5.85 6.79
C ASN A 32 2.92 -6.18 7.59
N THR A 33 2.80 -6.26 8.91
CA THR A 33 3.90 -6.59 9.85
C THR A 33 4.01 -8.09 10.15
N THR A 34 3.19 -8.95 9.53
CA THR A 34 3.39 -10.40 9.66
C THR A 34 4.70 -10.82 9.01
N THR A 35 5.34 -11.84 9.59
CA THR A 35 6.60 -12.43 9.10
C THR A 35 6.38 -13.60 8.14
N ALA A 36 5.21 -14.24 8.17
CA ALA A 36 4.93 -15.48 7.44
C ALA A 36 4.00 -15.29 6.22
N SER A 37 2.98 -14.44 6.34
CA SER A 37 1.79 -14.49 5.47
C SER A 37 1.62 -13.25 4.60
N ASN A 38 1.35 -13.47 3.32
CA ASN A 38 0.82 -12.41 2.46
C ASN A 38 -0.66 -12.22 2.81
N THR A 39 -1.13 -10.98 2.93
CA THR A 39 -2.52 -10.66 3.29
C THR A 39 -3.20 -9.89 2.16
N VAL A 40 -4.40 -10.32 1.77
CA VAL A 40 -5.18 -9.63 0.74
C VAL A 40 -5.98 -8.47 1.37
N VAL A 41 -5.84 -7.27 0.83
CA VAL A 41 -6.59 -6.06 1.20
C VAL A 41 -7.39 -5.57 -0.02
N VAL A 42 -8.67 -5.21 0.15
CA VAL A 42 -9.66 -5.02 -0.94
C VAL A 42 -10.53 -3.75 -0.75
N PHE A 43 -11.01 -3.12 -1.85
CA PHE A 43 -12.06 -2.07 -1.88
C PHE A 43 -13.29 -2.42 -2.79
N THR A 44 -13.79 -1.64 -3.78
CA THR A 44 -14.97 -2.09 -4.63
C THR A 44 -15.05 -1.70 -6.16
N LEU A 45 -14.21 -2.29 -7.02
CA LEU A 45 -14.12 -2.39 -8.52
C LEU A 45 -13.69 -3.84 -8.92
N PRO A 46 -13.64 -4.13 -10.25
CA PRO A 46 -13.15 -5.40 -10.81
C PRO A 46 -11.73 -5.35 -11.43
N PHE A 47 -10.64 -5.16 -10.68
CA PHE A 47 -9.29 -5.61 -11.15
C PHE A 47 -8.29 -5.86 -10.00
N THR A 48 -7.19 -6.55 -10.31
CA THR A 48 -6.12 -6.97 -9.37
C THR A 48 -4.82 -6.25 -9.69
N ILE A 49 -4.08 -5.81 -8.66
CA ILE A 49 -2.72 -5.30 -8.82
C ILE A 49 -1.71 -6.43 -8.58
N PRO A 50 -0.82 -6.75 -9.54
CA PRO A 50 0.33 -7.63 -9.29
C PRO A 50 1.34 -6.93 -8.37
N SER A 51 1.82 -7.63 -7.34
CA SER A 51 2.85 -7.14 -6.42
C SER A 51 4.22 -7.79 -6.69
N ASP A 52 5.10 -7.07 -7.38
CA ASP A 52 6.52 -7.46 -7.58
C ASP A 52 7.40 -7.04 -6.38
N GLU A 53 7.02 -7.53 -5.19
CA GLU A 53 7.68 -7.22 -3.93
C GLU A 53 8.50 -8.39 -3.38
N GLU A 54 9.71 -8.06 -2.93
CA GLU A 54 10.62 -8.99 -2.26
C GLU A 54 10.25 -9.13 -0.78
N LYS A 55 10.00 -10.34 -0.31
CA LYS A 55 9.76 -10.61 1.12
C LYS A 55 11.01 -10.27 1.94
N GLY A 56 10.87 -9.35 2.90
CA GLY A 56 11.94 -8.99 3.84
C GLY A 56 13.15 -8.36 3.13
N GLY A 57 12.97 -7.15 2.60
CA GLY A 57 14.00 -6.45 1.84
C GLY A 57 15.32 -6.23 2.62
N PRO A 58 16.47 -6.28 1.94
CA PRO A 58 17.78 -6.09 2.56
C PRO A 58 17.95 -4.66 3.10
N MET A 59 18.64 -4.52 4.23
CA MET A 59 18.90 -3.20 4.81
C MET A 59 19.86 -2.38 3.94
N ASN A 60 19.56 -1.09 3.74
CA ASN A 60 20.49 -0.15 3.10
C ASN A 60 21.74 0.01 3.98
N THR A 61 22.92 -0.26 3.41
CA THR A 61 24.22 -0.14 4.10
C THR A 61 25.09 0.93 3.44
N PRO A 62 26.18 1.39 4.07
CA PRO A 62 27.10 2.34 3.44
C PRO A 62 27.71 1.87 2.11
N THR A 63 27.83 0.54 1.92
CA THR A 63 28.34 -0.13 0.72
C THR A 63 27.25 -0.53 -0.28
N ASN A 64 26.01 -0.74 0.16
CA ASN A 64 24.84 -0.98 -0.70
C ASN A 64 23.66 -0.10 -0.25
N ARG A 65 23.64 1.15 -0.74
CA ARG A 65 22.76 2.22 -0.23
C ARG A 65 21.32 2.14 -0.72
N ASN A 66 21.06 1.37 -1.78
CA ASN A 66 19.76 1.26 -2.46
C ASN A 66 19.25 -0.18 -2.47
N ALA A 67 19.65 -0.98 -1.48
CA ALA A 67 19.24 -2.37 -1.33
C ALA A 67 17.72 -2.52 -1.11
N ALA A 68 17.13 -1.61 -0.34
CA ALA A 68 15.68 -1.45 -0.20
C ALA A 68 15.26 -0.02 -0.60
N VAL A 69 14.55 0.08 -1.72
CA VAL A 69 13.93 1.31 -2.24
C VAL A 69 12.48 1.04 -2.65
N PRO A 70 11.56 1.99 -2.49
CA PRO A 70 10.18 1.83 -2.96
C PRO A 70 10.12 1.63 -4.48
N LYS A 71 9.39 0.60 -4.94
CA LYS A 71 9.09 0.40 -6.37
C LYS A 71 7.80 1.16 -6.72
N ALA A 72 7.85 1.99 -7.76
CA ALA A 72 6.67 2.67 -8.27
C ALA A 72 5.93 1.77 -9.26
N ILE A 73 4.62 1.59 -9.05
CA ILE A 73 3.72 0.87 -9.96
C ILE A 73 2.63 1.83 -10.46
N THR A 74 2.30 1.75 -11.75
CA THR A 74 1.22 2.54 -12.37
C THR A 74 0.16 1.59 -12.90
N PHE A 75 -1.10 1.87 -12.61
CA PHE A 75 -2.26 1.07 -13.03
C PHE A 75 -3.45 2.00 -13.28
N ILE A 76 -4.36 1.60 -14.18
CA ILE A 76 -5.61 2.33 -14.38
C ILE A 76 -6.57 1.95 -13.26
N ALA A 77 -6.90 2.92 -12.41
CA ALA A 77 -7.68 2.71 -11.20
C ALA A 77 -9.18 2.99 -11.39
N GLY A 78 -9.93 2.57 -10.37
CA GLY A 78 -11.19 3.16 -9.93
C GLY A 78 -11.55 2.59 -8.55
N LYS A 79 -12.82 2.68 -8.16
CA LYS A 79 -13.50 2.10 -6.96
C LYS A 79 -12.84 0.92 -6.12
N THR A 80 -12.09 -0.08 -6.66
CA THR A 80 -11.28 -1.17 -5.97
C THR A 80 -9.83 -0.95 -6.28
N ILE A 81 -9.02 -1.22 -5.27
CA ILE A 81 -7.72 -1.85 -5.47
C ILE A 81 -7.70 -3.15 -4.66
N THR A 82 -7.42 -4.28 -5.32
CA THR A 82 -7.11 -5.55 -4.65
C THR A 82 -5.60 -5.64 -4.61
N TYR A 83 -5.05 -5.56 -3.40
CA TYR A 83 -3.63 -5.60 -3.14
C TYR A 83 -3.29 -6.80 -2.26
N VAL A 84 -2.34 -7.61 -2.70
CA VAL A 84 -1.76 -8.69 -1.89
C VAL A 84 -0.53 -8.12 -1.19
N ALA A 85 -0.70 -7.67 0.06
CA ALA A 85 0.37 -7.14 0.90
C ALA A 85 1.29 -8.26 1.37
N PRO A 86 2.55 -8.35 0.91
CA PRO A 86 3.48 -9.38 1.36
C PRO A 86 3.78 -9.29 2.85
N ALA A 87 4.32 -10.38 3.41
CA ALA A 87 4.93 -10.34 4.73
C ALA A 87 6.03 -9.26 4.79
N LEU A 88 6.02 -8.44 5.85
CA LEU A 88 6.94 -7.31 6.08
C LEU A 88 6.95 -6.25 4.95
N SER A 89 5.77 -5.81 4.53
CA SER A 89 5.58 -4.81 3.45
C SER A 89 4.91 -3.51 3.90
N ALA A 90 5.12 -2.45 3.13
CA ALA A 90 4.42 -1.18 3.25
C ALA A 90 4.10 -0.60 1.87
N LEU A 91 2.82 -0.37 1.61
CA LEU A 91 2.31 0.20 0.35
C LEU A 91 1.72 1.59 0.58
N VAL A 92 2.00 2.50 -0.34
CA VAL A 92 1.25 3.74 -0.54
C VAL A 92 0.76 3.77 -1.98
N LEU A 93 -0.55 3.91 -2.17
CA LEU A 93 -1.16 4.14 -3.47
C LEU A 93 -1.49 5.62 -3.64
N ILE A 94 -1.38 6.12 -4.87
CA ILE A 94 -1.85 7.46 -5.26
C ILE A 94 -2.94 7.24 -6.30
N VAL A 95 -4.18 7.50 -5.92
CA VAL A 95 -5.36 7.29 -6.76
C VAL A 95 -5.97 8.64 -7.09
N ASN A 96 -6.14 8.92 -8.38
CA ASN A 96 -6.89 10.08 -8.84
C ASN A 96 -8.37 9.71 -8.98
N ALA A 97 -9.25 10.33 -8.20
CA ALA A 97 -10.68 10.07 -8.18
C ALA A 97 -11.44 11.24 -8.83
N HIS A 98 -11.61 11.17 -10.16
CA HIS A 98 -12.51 12.03 -10.91
C HIS A 98 -13.97 11.59 -10.74
#